data_AF-M1ILW4-F1
#
_entry.id   AF-M1ILW4-F1
#
_cell.length_a   1.000
_cell.length_b   1.000
_cell.length_c   1.000
_cell.angle_alpha   90.00
_cell.angle_beta   90.00
_cell.angle_gamma   90.00
#
_symmetry.space_group_name_H-M   'P 1'
#
loop_
_entity.id
_entity.type
_entity.pdbx_description
1 polymer ?
#
loop_
_entity_poly.entity_id
_entity_poly.type
_entity_poly.pdbx_seq_one_letter_code
_entity_poly.pdbx_strand_id
1 'polypeptide(L)' 'MKAYHKTHDEKRMEVILPKGSYADWLTAGPEQSAAFMNAYPADRLTVAM' A
#
# COMPACT_ATOMS: atom_id res chain seq x y z
N MET A 1 0.25 9.63 -0.24
CA MET A 1 0.82 10.01 1.07
C MET A 1 1.93 11.08 1.05
N LYS A 2 2.27 11.68 -0.11
CA LYS A 2 3.41 12.62 -0.21
C LYS A 2 3.30 13.89 0.67
N ALA A 3 2.09 14.28 1.06
CA ALA A 3 1.82 15.48 1.88
C ALA A 3 1.74 15.20 3.40
N TYR A 4 1.75 13.93 3.83
CA TYR A 4 1.46 13.53 5.22
C TYR A 4 2.73 13.22 6.03
N HIS A 5 3.88 13.71 5.58
CA HIS A 5 5.19 13.46 6.18
C HIS A 5 5.93 14.78 6.35
N LYS A 6 6.81 14.85 7.36
CA LYS A 6 7.72 15.99 7.51
C LYS A 6 8.63 16.12 6.28
N THR A 7 9.01 17.35 5.94
CA THR A 7 9.70 17.69 4.68
C THR A 7 11.01 16.94 4.46
N HIS A 8 11.73 16.61 5.53
CA HIS A 8 13.05 15.96 5.47
C HIS A 8 13.03 14.48 5.85
N ASP A 9 11.86 13.94 6.21
CA ASP A 9 11.73 12.54 6.57
C ASP A 9 11.45 11.71 5.31
N GLU A 10 11.92 10.47 5.32
CA GLU A 10 11.59 9.50 4.28
C GLU A 10 10.06 9.31 4.21
N LYS A 11 9.49 9.48 3.02
CA LYS A 11 8.06 9.36 2.78
C LYS A 11 7.72 7.90 2.53
N ARG A 12 7.18 7.22 3.54
CA ARG A 12 6.75 5.82 3.46
C ARG A 12 5.23 5.72 3.55
N MET A 13 4.67 4.58 3.18
CA MET A 13 3.25 4.31 3.39
C MET A 13 3.01 2.82 3.45
N GLU A 14 1.93 2.44 4.11
CA GLU A 14 1.43 1.08 4.09
C GLU A 14 0.93 0.72 2.69
N VAL A 15 1.12 -0.55 2.33
CA VAL A 15 0.47 -1.14 1.17
C VAL A 15 -0.95 -1.52 1.56
N ILE A 16 -1.93 -0.95 0.87
CA ILE A 16 -3.33 -1.33 1.03
C ILE A 16 -3.66 -2.34 -0.06
N LEU A 17 -4.05 -3.54 0.33
CA LEU A 17 -4.40 -4.59 -0.62
C LEU A 17 -5.87 -4.46 -1.06
N PRO A 18 -6.18 -4.63 -2.36
CA PRO A 18 -7.55 -4.82 -2.82
C PRO A 18 -8.17 -6.08 -2.19
N LYS A 19 -9.48 -6.05 -1.87
CA LYS A 19 -10.17 -7.22 -1.30
C LYS A 19 -10.01 -8.51 -2.11
N GLY A 20 -9.99 -8.40 -3.44
CA GLY A 20 -9.83 -9.55 -4.33
C GLY A 20 -8.47 -10.25 -4.22
N SER A 21 -7.45 -9.59 -3.68
CA SER A 21 -6.09 -10.15 -3.60
C SER A 21 -5.74 -10.69 -2.22
N TYR A 22 -6.69 -10.76 -1.28
CA TYR A 22 -6.43 -11.19 0.10
C TYR A 22 -6.01 -12.66 0.18
N ALA A 23 -6.74 -13.54 -0.50
CA ALA A 23 -6.41 -14.96 -0.51
C ALA A 23 -5.03 -15.19 -1.13
N ASP A 24 -4.78 -14.57 -2.29
CA ASP A 24 -3.51 -14.69 -2.99
C ASP A 24 -2.34 -14.21 -2.11
N TRP A 25 -2.49 -13.08 -1.42
CA TRP A 25 -1.49 -12.57 -0.47
C TRP A 25 -1.22 -13.56 0.68
N LEU A 26 -2.27 -14.10 1.29
CA LEU A 26 -2.13 -15.03 2.42
C LEU A 26 -1.48 -16.36 2.04
N THR A 27 -1.52 -16.72 0.75
CA THR A 27 -0.92 -17.96 0.22
C THR A 27 0.39 -17.74 -0.55
N ALA A 28 0.79 -16.49 -0.78
CA ALA A 28 1.97 -16.16 -1.57
C ALA A 28 3.26 -16.63 -0.88
N GLY A 29 4.15 -17.24 -1.66
CA GLY A 29 5.51 -17.52 -1.21
C GLY A 29 6.35 -16.24 -1.11
N PRO A 30 7.49 -16.25 -0.37
CA PRO A 30 8.32 -15.06 -0.15
C PRO A 30 8.72 -14.32 -1.44
N GLU A 31 9.08 -15.06 -2.50
CA GLU A 31 9.46 -14.48 -3.79
C GLU A 31 8.29 -13.81 -4.53
N GLN A 32 7.07 -14.29 -4.31
CA GLN A 32 5.85 -13.76 -4.93
C GLN A 32 5.32 -12.53 -4.18
N SER A 33 5.55 -12.45 -2.87
CA SER A 33 5.09 -11.37 -2.00
C SER A 33 5.56 -9.98 -2.44
N ALA A 34 6.72 -9.87 -3.10
CA ALA A 34 7.24 -8.60 -3.63
C ALA A 34 6.29 -7.95 -4.65
N ALA A 35 5.52 -8.75 -5.41
CA ALA A 35 4.57 -8.22 -6.39
C ALA A 35 3.38 -7.49 -5.76
N PHE A 36 3.10 -7.73 -4.48
CA PHE A 36 2.04 -7.04 -3.74
C PHE A 36 2.49 -5.69 -3.20
N MET A 37 3.80 -5.39 -3.20
CA MET A 37 4.38 -4.18 -2.61
C MET A 37 4.22 -2.94 -3.49
N ASN A 38 2.99 -2.61 -3.86
CA ASN A 38 2.63 -1.49 -4.72
C ASN A 38 1.77 -0.47 -3.98
N ALA A 39 1.90 0.81 -4.36
CA ALA A 39 1.06 1.86 -3.82
C ALA A 39 -0.40 1.66 -4.26
N TYR A 40 -1.33 1.76 -3.32
CA TYR A 40 -2.76 1.72 -3.64
C TYR A 40 -3.19 3.00 -4.39
N PRO A 41 -4.09 2.92 -5.37
CA PRO A 41 -4.54 4.08 -6.13
C PRO A 41 -5.11 5.19 -5.22
N ALA A 42 -4.53 6.39 -5.32
CA ALA A 42 -4.86 7.50 -4.42
C ALA A 42 -6.29 8.03 -4.60
N ASP A 43 -6.86 7.89 -5.79
CA ASP A 43 -8.25 8.23 -6.15
C ASP A 43 -9.29 7.35 -5.44
N ARG A 44 -8.87 6.21 -4.88
CA ARG A 44 -9.72 5.31 -4.08
C ARG A 44 -9.59 5.55 -2.57
N LEU A 45 -8.80 6.55 -2.16
CA LEU A 45 -8.64 6.94 -0.77
C LEU A 45 -9.36 8.26 -0.51
N THR A 46 -10.00 8.37 0.66
CA THR A 46 -10.63 9.62 1.12
C THR A 46 -9.94 10.11 2.38
N VAL A 47 -9.73 11.41 2.46
CA VAL A 47 -9.25 12.06 3.68
C VAL A 47 -10.48 12.46 4.48
N ALA A 48 -10.66 11.89 5.67
CA ALA A 48 -11.67 12.38 6.60
C ALA A 48 -11.23 13.76 7.11
N MET A 49 -12.16 14.73 7.05
CA MET A 49 -12.00 16.04 7.69
C MET A 49 -12.28 15.95 9.19
#